data_AF-A0A1B6ELQ9-F1
#
_entry.id   AF-A0A1B6ELQ9-F1
#
_cell.length_a   1.000
_cell.length_b   1.000
_cell.length_c   1.000
_cell.angle_alpha   90.00
_cell.angle_beta   90.00
_cell.angle_gamma   90.00
#
_symmetry.space_group_name_H-M   'P 1'
#
loop_
_entity.id
_entity.type
_entity.pdbx_description
1 polymer ?
#
loop_
_entity_poly.entity_id
_entity_poly.type
_entity_poly.pdbx_seq_one_letter_code
_entity_poly.pdbx_strand_id
1 'polypeptide(L)'
;VIQGLNATVQGISGTGSLRIGGAFLAKFFPYNKELYLPTPSWGNHNPIFIHSGLKINKYRYYDPSTCGFDFKGALEDINKIPENSIILLHACAHNPTGVDPRPEQWQELSQLIKKKKLFPFFDMAYQGFASGDVVKDAFAVRLFLKEGHQIALAQSFAKN
;
A
#
# COMPACT_ATOMS: atom_id res chain seq x y z
N VAL A 1 14.71 14.86 3.78
CA VAL A 1 13.48 15.02 2.96
C VAL A 1 13.79 16.06 1.92
N ILE A 2 13.75 15.71 0.64
CA ILE A 2 13.97 16.69 -0.44
C ILE A 2 12.75 17.62 -0.44
N GLN A 3 12.96 18.92 -0.21
CA GLN A 3 11.88 19.91 -0.18
C GLN A 3 11.14 19.96 -1.53
N GLY A 4 9.81 20.08 -1.51
CA GLY A 4 8.99 20.35 -2.70
C GLY A 4 8.39 19.14 -3.42
N LEU A 5 8.58 17.90 -2.94
CA LEU A 5 8.01 16.68 -3.55
C LEU A 5 6.75 16.14 -2.84
N ASN A 6 6.19 16.87 -1.87
CA ASN A 6 4.95 16.47 -1.21
C ASN A 6 3.77 17.33 -1.67
N ALA A 7 2.62 16.69 -1.86
CA ALA A 7 1.34 17.35 -2.01
C ALA A 7 0.38 16.68 -1.02
N THR A 8 -0.15 17.45 -0.07
CA THR A 8 -1.03 16.94 0.97
C THR A 8 -2.35 17.69 0.92
N VAL A 9 -3.44 16.94 0.86
CA VAL A 9 -4.80 17.48 0.90
C VAL A 9 -5.57 16.75 1.99
N GLN A 10 -6.45 17.48 2.68
CA GLN A 10 -7.32 16.88 3.69
C GLN A 10 -8.44 16.08 3.00
N GLY A 11 -8.60 14.82 3.41
CA GLY A 11 -9.73 13.96 3.05
C GLY A 11 -10.64 13.68 4.23
N ILE A 12 -11.81 13.08 3.97
CA ILE A 12 -12.72 12.59 5.02
C ILE A 12 -12.14 11.29 5.60
N SER A 13 -11.20 11.43 6.54
CA SER A 13 -10.45 10.32 7.13
C SER A 13 -9.75 9.44 6.07
N GLY A 14 -9.42 8.19 6.42
CA GLY A 14 -8.74 7.25 5.52
C GLY A 14 -9.58 6.89 4.29
N THR A 15 -10.88 6.64 4.49
CA THR A 15 -11.80 6.27 3.39
C THR A 15 -11.92 7.37 2.34
N GLY A 16 -12.11 8.63 2.75
CA GLY A 16 -12.15 9.76 1.83
C GLY A 16 -10.82 9.98 1.13
N SER A 17 -9.70 9.79 1.85
CA SER A 17 -8.35 9.92 1.28
C SER A 17 -8.07 8.85 0.22
N LEU A 18 -8.44 7.58 0.47
CA LEU A 18 -8.34 6.50 -0.50
C LEU A 18 -9.22 6.77 -1.74
N ARG A 19 -10.43 7.31 -1.53
CA ARG A 19 -11.33 7.68 -2.62
C ARG A 19 -10.75 8.80 -3.51
N ILE A 20 -10.21 9.86 -2.90
CA ILE A 20 -9.57 10.96 -3.63
C ILE A 20 -8.36 10.44 -4.40
N GLY A 21 -7.48 9.65 -3.75
CA GLY A 21 -6.30 9.07 -4.40
C GLY A 21 -6.66 8.12 -5.54
N GLY A 22 -7.67 7.27 -5.35
CA GLY A 22 -8.19 6.38 -6.39
C GLY A 22 -8.71 7.15 -7.61
N ALA A 23 -9.51 8.19 -7.40
CA ALA A 23 -10.04 9.03 -8.48
C ALA A 23 -8.92 9.82 -9.19
N PHE A 24 -7.94 10.31 -8.44
CA PHE A 24 -6.77 10.99 -9.00
C PHE A 24 -5.97 10.05 -9.90
N LEU A 25 -5.65 8.84 -9.43
CA LEU A 25 -4.92 7.85 -10.22
C LEU A 25 -5.72 7.42 -11.46
N ALA A 26 -7.01 7.17 -11.32
CA ALA A 26 -7.85 6.81 -12.47
C ALA A 26 -7.88 7.89 -13.56
N LYS A 27 -7.85 9.16 -13.17
CA LYS A 27 -7.90 10.30 -14.09
C LYS A 27 -6.53 10.65 -14.69
N PHE A 28 -5.48 10.64 -13.88
CA PHE A 28 -4.20 11.26 -14.24
C PHE A 28 -3.01 10.30 -14.29
N PHE A 29 -3.10 9.10 -13.72
CA PHE A 29 -1.98 8.16 -13.80
C PHE A 29 -1.79 7.74 -15.27
N PRO A 30 -0.63 8.04 -15.87
CA PRO A 30 -0.44 7.94 -17.32
C PRO A 30 -0.15 6.52 -17.79
N TYR A 31 -0.01 5.58 -16.86
CA TYR A 31 0.41 4.21 -17.13
C TYR A 31 -0.72 3.20 -16.87
N ASN A 32 -0.42 2.02 -16.32
CA ASN A 32 -1.40 0.98 -16.10
C ASN A 32 -2.34 1.34 -14.93
N LYS A 33 -3.64 1.35 -15.19
CA LYS A 33 -4.71 1.66 -14.21
C LYS A 33 -5.22 0.43 -13.45
N GLU A 34 -4.43 -0.65 -13.47
CA GLU A 34 -4.65 -1.83 -12.64
C GLU A 34 -4.06 -1.61 -11.24
N LEU A 35 -4.90 -1.84 -10.23
CA LEU A 35 -4.54 -1.76 -8.82
C LEU A 35 -4.55 -3.16 -8.21
N TYR A 36 -3.46 -3.51 -7.53
CA TYR A 36 -3.26 -4.82 -6.91
C TYR A 36 -3.45 -4.73 -5.41
N LEU A 37 -4.40 -5.51 -4.87
CA LEU A 37 -4.70 -5.61 -3.45
C LEU A 37 -4.08 -6.89 -2.84
N PRO A 38 -3.67 -6.87 -1.55
CA PRO A 38 -3.30 -8.09 -0.86
C PRO A 38 -4.51 -9.03 -0.73
N THR A 39 -4.25 -10.33 -0.63
CA THR A 39 -5.28 -11.35 -0.38
C THR A 39 -5.11 -11.95 1.01
N PRO A 40 -6.06 -11.71 1.94
CA PRO A 40 -7.19 -10.77 1.87
C PRO A 40 -6.74 -9.31 2.07
N SER A 41 -7.69 -8.36 2.04
CA SER A 41 -7.51 -6.95 2.39
C SER A 41 -8.80 -6.41 3.03
N TRP A 42 -8.81 -5.17 3.51
CA TRP A 42 -10.01 -4.54 4.07
C TRP A 42 -11.15 -4.52 3.04
N GLY A 43 -12.33 -4.97 3.44
CA GLY A 43 -13.46 -5.21 2.53
C GLY A 43 -13.84 -4.01 1.66
N ASN A 44 -13.68 -2.78 2.17
CA ASN A 44 -14.01 -1.56 1.43
C ASN A 44 -12.99 -1.17 0.35
N HIS A 45 -11.79 -1.74 0.31
CA HIS A 45 -10.83 -1.41 -0.75
C HIS A 45 -11.41 -1.70 -2.14
N ASN A 46 -12.06 -2.86 -2.33
CA ASN A 46 -12.68 -3.21 -3.60
C ASN A 46 -13.68 -2.15 -4.08
N PRO A 47 -14.78 -1.84 -3.35
CA PRO A 47 -15.75 -0.86 -3.83
C PRO A 47 -15.18 0.54 -3.97
N ILE A 48 -14.26 0.99 -3.10
CA ILE A 48 -13.63 2.32 -3.22
C ILE A 48 -12.94 2.48 -4.58
N PHE A 49 -12.09 1.52 -4.95
CA PHE A 49 -11.26 1.63 -6.14
C PHE A 49 -12.01 1.26 -7.42
N ILE A 50 -12.93 0.28 -7.38
CA ILE A 50 -13.84 0.00 -8.51
C ILE A 50 -14.68 1.23 -8.84
N HIS A 51 -15.31 1.85 -7.84
CA HIS A 51 -16.09 3.07 -8.06
C HIS A 51 -15.22 4.26 -8.50
N SER A 52 -13.89 4.18 -8.33
CA SER A 52 -12.97 5.23 -8.79
C SER A 52 -12.58 5.03 -10.26
N GLY A 53 -12.96 3.91 -10.87
CA GLY A 53 -12.65 3.57 -12.26
C GLY A 53 -11.36 2.76 -12.44
N LEU A 54 -10.80 2.19 -11.36
CA LEU A 54 -9.62 1.32 -11.43
C LEU A 54 -10.03 -0.14 -11.57
N LYS A 55 -9.22 -0.91 -12.31
CA LYS A 55 -9.37 -2.37 -12.39
C LYS A 55 -8.64 -3.02 -11.23
N ILE A 56 -9.32 -3.91 -10.50
CA ILE A 56 -8.76 -4.56 -9.32
C ILE A 56 -8.22 -5.95 -9.65
N ASN A 57 -6.97 -6.17 -9.27
CA ASN A 57 -6.30 -7.46 -9.25
C ASN A 57 -5.80 -7.76 -7.82
N LYS A 58 -5.21 -8.93 -7.63
CA LYS A 58 -4.77 -9.40 -6.31
C LYS A 58 -3.36 -9.99 -6.36
N TYR A 59 -2.69 -9.96 -5.22
CA TYR A 59 -1.45 -10.71 -4.96
C TYR A 59 -1.60 -11.50 -3.65
N ARG A 60 -0.88 -12.62 -3.54
CA ARG A 60 -0.82 -13.41 -2.29
C ARG A 60 -0.22 -12.58 -1.16
N TYR A 61 -0.79 -12.72 0.05
CA TYR A 61 -0.35 -12.00 1.23
C TYR A 61 -0.42 -12.87 2.48
N TYR A 62 -1.57 -13.44 2.80
CA TYR A 62 -1.75 -14.27 3.99
C TYR A 62 -1.66 -15.75 3.66
N ASP A 63 -0.88 -16.51 4.42
CA ASP A 63 -0.82 -17.96 4.36
C ASP A 63 -1.70 -18.57 5.48
N PRO A 64 -2.85 -19.21 5.14
CA PRO A 64 -3.72 -19.82 6.13
C PRO A 64 -3.08 -20.99 6.88
N SER A 65 -2.05 -21.63 6.34
CA SER A 65 -1.40 -22.78 6.98
C SER A 65 -0.44 -22.36 8.09
N THR A 66 0.19 -21.20 7.96
CA THR A 66 1.13 -20.65 8.95
C THR A 66 0.54 -19.49 9.76
N CYS A 67 -0.65 -19.02 9.38
CA CYS A 67 -1.25 -17.77 9.87
C CYS A 67 -0.30 -16.56 9.75
N GLY A 68 0.60 -16.60 8.77
CA GLY A 68 1.69 -15.65 8.57
C GLY A 68 1.64 -14.95 7.22
N PHE A 69 2.66 -14.12 6.97
CA PHE A 69 2.83 -13.44 5.69
C PHE A 69 3.42 -14.43 4.68
N ASP A 70 2.67 -14.75 3.62
CA ASP A 70 3.13 -15.54 2.48
C ASP A 70 4.15 -14.75 1.65
N PHE A 71 5.35 -14.60 2.20
CA PHE A 71 6.37 -13.77 1.60
C PHE A 71 6.81 -14.28 0.23
N LYS A 72 6.98 -15.60 0.10
CA LYS A 72 7.38 -16.22 -1.16
C LYS A 72 6.29 -16.03 -2.22
N GLY A 73 5.03 -16.29 -1.88
CA GLY A 73 3.92 -16.10 -2.80
C GLY A 73 3.71 -14.63 -3.18
N ALA A 74 3.88 -13.72 -2.23
CA ALA A 74 3.84 -12.28 -2.49
C ALA A 74 4.92 -11.86 -3.50
N LEU A 75 6.18 -12.27 -3.32
CA LEU A 75 7.26 -11.95 -4.26
C LEU A 75 7.00 -12.53 -5.66
N GLU A 76 6.55 -13.78 -5.74
CA GLU A 76 6.23 -14.44 -7.01
C GLU A 76 5.13 -13.69 -7.78
N ASP A 77 4.07 -13.26 -7.10
CA ASP A 77 2.96 -12.55 -7.71
C ASP A 77 3.33 -11.12 -8.08
N ILE A 78 4.01 -10.40 -7.17
CA ILE A 78 4.47 -9.02 -7.43
C ILE A 78 5.42 -8.98 -8.63
N ASN A 79 6.29 -9.98 -8.79
CA ASN A 79 7.20 -10.05 -9.93
C ASN A 79 6.46 -10.23 -11.28
N LYS A 80 5.25 -10.81 -11.26
CA LYS A 80 4.38 -11.00 -12.44
C LYS A 80 3.49 -9.80 -12.72
N ILE A 81 3.35 -8.86 -11.79
CA ILE A 81 2.58 -7.62 -12.02
C ILE A 81 3.18 -6.88 -13.24
N PRO A 82 2.34 -6.41 -14.19
CA PRO A 82 2.81 -5.59 -15.31
C PRO A 82 3.52 -4.33 -14.80
N GLU A 83 4.61 -3.92 -15.46
CA GLU A 83 5.32 -2.70 -15.06
C GLU A 83 4.38 -1.47 -15.05
N ASN A 84 4.67 -0.53 -14.16
CA ASN A 84 3.88 0.70 -14.00
C ASN A 84 2.41 0.48 -13.59
N SER A 85 2.10 -0.64 -12.94
CA SER A 85 0.81 -0.85 -12.26
C SER A 85 0.82 -0.29 -10.85
N ILE A 86 -0.36 -0.14 -10.25
CA ILE A 86 -0.52 0.36 -8.87
C ILE A 86 -0.56 -0.82 -7.91
N ILE A 87 0.16 -0.74 -6.79
CA ILE A 87 0.10 -1.74 -5.72
C ILE A 87 -0.33 -1.09 -4.41
N LEU A 88 -1.39 -1.60 -3.80
CA LEU A 88 -1.82 -1.15 -2.48
C LEU A 88 -1.08 -1.92 -1.39
N LEU A 89 -0.55 -1.19 -0.41
CA LEU A 89 0.17 -1.72 0.74
C LEU A 89 -0.45 -1.16 2.03
N HIS A 90 -0.66 -2.02 3.03
CA HIS A 90 -0.96 -1.54 4.38
C HIS A 90 0.37 -1.18 5.04
N ALA A 91 0.50 0.03 5.58
CA ALA A 91 1.78 0.48 6.15
C ALA A 91 2.19 -0.31 7.41
N CYS A 92 1.19 -0.69 8.21
CA CYS A 92 1.28 -1.54 9.41
C CYS A 92 -0.15 -1.99 9.81
N ALA A 93 -0.24 -2.94 10.73
CA ALA A 93 -1.46 -3.54 11.24
C ALA A 93 -2.43 -3.92 10.11
N HIS A 94 -1.99 -4.80 9.22
CA HIS A 94 -2.79 -5.26 8.09
C HIS A 94 -4.21 -5.67 8.52
N ASN A 95 -5.22 -5.16 7.83
CA ASN A 95 -6.62 -5.48 8.08
C ASN A 95 -7.12 -6.37 6.94
N PRO A 96 -7.64 -7.58 7.22
CA PRO A 96 -8.14 -8.04 8.53
C PRO A 96 -7.19 -8.93 9.35
N THR A 97 -6.00 -9.26 8.85
CA THR A 97 -5.23 -10.41 9.39
C THR A 97 -4.35 -10.08 10.59
N GLY A 98 -3.97 -8.83 10.80
CA GLY A 98 -2.97 -8.40 11.79
C GLY A 98 -1.52 -8.79 11.45
N VAL A 99 -1.30 -9.38 10.28
CA VAL A 99 0.01 -9.90 9.86
C VAL A 99 0.74 -8.88 9.01
N ASP A 100 1.95 -8.50 9.41
CA ASP A 100 2.79 -7.52 8.69
C ASP A 100 4.13 -8.14 8.23
N PRO A 101 4.71 -7.68 7.10
CA PRO A 101 6.06 -8.05 6.73
C PRO A 101 7.09 -7.54 7.75
N ARG A 102 8.14 -8.32 7.98
CA ARG A 102 9.28 -7.92 8.81
C ARG A 102 10.14 -6.87 8.09
N PRO A 103 10.98 -6.10 8.80
CA PRO A 103 11.80 -5.05 8.20
C PRO A 103 12.65 -5.51 7.00
N GLU A 104 13.25 -6.69 7.07
CA GLU A 104 14.03 -7.29 5.98
C GLU A 104 13.14 -7.67 4.77
N GLN A 105 11.92 -8.14 5.01
CA GLN A 105 10.97 -8.45 3.95
C GLN A 105 10.48 -7.17 3.25
N TRP A 106 10.28 -6.08 4.00
CA TRP A 106 9.96 -4.78 3.44
C TRP A 106 11.06 -4.24 2.52
N GLN A 107 12.33 -4.46 2.86
CA GLN A 107 13.46 -4.10 1.98
C GLN A 107 13.39 -4.87 0.67
N GLU A 108 13.22 -6.19 0.70
CA GLU A 108 13.09 -7.00 -0.51
C GLU A 108 11.88 -6.62 -1.36
N LEU A 109 10.72 -6.37 -0.73
CA LEU A 109 9.52 -5.88 -1.40
C LEU A 109 9.78 -4.54 -2.08
N SER A 110 10.41 -3.60 -1.38
CA SER A 110 10.73 -2.28 -1.91
C SER A 110 11.65 -2.37 -3.14
N GLN A 111 12.69 -3.21 -3.10
CA GLN A 111 13.59 -3.44 -4.23
C GLN A 111 12.86 -4.06 -5.43
N LEU A 112 12.00 -5.06 -5.19
CA LEU A 112 11.23 -5.70 -6.26
C LEU A 112 10.23 -4.72 -6.89
N ILE A 113 9.47 -3.99 -6.08
CA ILE A 113 8.50 -2.98 -6.52
C ILE A 113 9.20 -1.90 -7.35
N LYS A 114 10.40 -1.45 -6.92
CA LYS A 114 11.20 -0.47 -7.66
C LYS A 114 11.68 -1.02 -9.00
N LYS A 115 12.20 -2.26 -9.01
CA LYS A 115 12.63 -2.95 -10.24
C LYS A 115 11.49 -3.09 -11.25
N LYS A 116 10.29 -3.40 -10.75
CA LYS A 116 9.06 -3.53 -11.55
C LYS A 116 8.39 -2.18 -11.87
N LYS A 117 8.94 -1.06 -11.40
CA LYS A 117 8.38 0.29 -11.54
C LYS A 117 6.91 0.38 -11.10
N LEU A 118 6.53 -0.40 -10.08
CA LEU A 118 5.17 -0.33 -9.57
C LEU A 118 4.99 0.95 -8.76
N PHE A 119 3.79 1.52 -8.81
CA PHE A 119 3.44 2.71 -8.04
C PHE A 119 2.83 2.30 -6.69
N PRO A 120 3.52 2.50 -5.56
CA PRO A 120 3.01 2.13 -4.24
C PRO A 120 1.96 3.14 -3.76
N PHE A 121 0.80 2.63 -3.36
CA PHE A 121 -0.22 3.39 -2.65
C PHE A 121 -0.38 2.79 -1.25
N PHE A 122 0.10 3.50 -0.23
CA PHE A 122 -0.01 3.09 1.16
C PHE A 122 -1.36 3.49 1.78
N ASP A 123 -2.00 2.56 2.46
CA ASP A 123 -3.03 2.82 3.48
C ASP A 123 -2.40 2.72 4.88
N MET A 124 -2.38 3.84 5.61
CA MET A 124 -1.78 3.97 6.94
C MET A 124 -2.81 4.48 7.95
N ALA A 125 -3.70 3.58 8.37
CA ALA A 125 -4.80 3.90 9.27
C ALA A 125 -4.50 3.68 10.76
N TYR A 126 -3.36 3.05 11.10
CA TYR A 126 -3.05 2.53 12.43
C TYR A 126 -1.68 2.96 12.98
N GLN A 127 -1.11 4.06 12.47
CA GLN A 127 0.20 4.55 12.92
C GLN A 127 0.17 4.89 14.42
N GLY A 128 1.02 4.23 15.21
CA GLY A 128 1.08 4.32 16.67
C GLY A 128 0.23 3.27 17.38
N PHE A 129 -0.77 2.70 16.72
CA PHE A 129 -1.65 1.67 17.28
C PHE A 129 -1.07 0.26 17.10
N ALA A 130 -0.25 0.02 16.07
CA ALA A 130 0.29 -1.30 15.78
C ALA A 130 1.37 -1.71 16.80
N SER A 131 2.33 -0.82 17.08
CA SER A 131 3.44 -1.11 18.01
C SER A 131 3.50 -0.21 19.24
N GLY A 132 2.67 0.82 19.35
CA GLY A 132 2.81 1.88 20.34
C GLY A 132 3.81 2.98 19.96
N ASP A 133 4.48 2.85 18.80
CA ASP A 133 5.51 3.78 18.33
C ASP A 133 5.20 4.27 16.90
N VAL A 134 4.93 5.57 16.79
CA VAL A 134 4.58 6.23 15.51
C VAL A 134 5.70 6.22 14.48
N VAL A 135 6.96 6.14 14.90
CA VAL A 135 8.13 6.06 14.03
C VAL A 135 8.28 4.66 13.48
N LYS A 136 8.14 3.64 14.34
CA LYS A 136 8.21 2.24 13.96
C LYS A 136 7.09 1.86 13.00
N ASP A 137 5.87 2.32 13.27
CA ASP A 137 4.70 2.02 12.44
C ASP A 137 4.72 2.71 11.07
N ALA A 138 5.54 3.75 10.91
CA ALA A 138 5.79 4.42 9.63
C ALA A 138 7.01 3.87 8.86
N PHE A 139 7.62 2.77 9.33
CA PHE A 139 8.87 2.23 8.78
C PHE A 139 8.78 1.97 7.27
N ALA A 140 7.76 1.24 6.81
CA ALA A 140 7.62 0.87 5.40
C ALA A 140 7.54 2.09 4.48
N VAL A 141 6.70 3.08 4.85
CA VAL A 141 6.55 4.33 4.09
C VAL A 141 7.89 5.07 4.00
N ARG A 142 8.60 5.20 5.12
CA ARG A 142 9.89 5.91 5.17
C ARG A 142 10.99 5.18 4.40
N LEU A 143 10.99 3.85 4.44
CA LEU A 143 11.91 3.02 3.66
C LEU A 143 11.71 3.24 2.16
N PHE A 144 10.47 3.17 1.68
CA PHE A 144 10.16 3.37 0.26
C PHE A 144 10.56 4.77 -0.21
N LEU A 145 10.28 5.81 0.58
CA LEU A 145 10.76 7.16 0.27
C LEU A 145 12.29 7.25 0.25
N LYS A 146 12.98 6.64 1.22
CA LYS A 146 14.46 6.60 1.28
C LYS A 146 15.06 5.90 0.07
N GLU A 147 14.41 4.86 -0.43
CA GLU A 147 14.83 4.13 -1.62
C GLU A 147 14.43 4.82 -2.94
N GLY A 148 13.81 6.00 -2.88
CA GLY A 148 13.52 6.84 -4.04
C GLY A 148 12.23 6.48 -4.78
N HIS A 149 11.29 5.80 -4.11
CA HIS A 149 9.95 5.60 -4.66
C HIS A 149 9.16 6.91 -4.65
N GLN A 150 8.36 7.12 -5.69
CA GLN A 150 7.20 8.02 -5.61
C GLN A 150 6.04 7.20 -5.08
N ILE A 151 5.28 7.74 -4.12
CA ILE A 151 4.18 7.04 -3.47
C ILE A 151 2.92 7.89 -3.42
N ALA A 152 1.77 7.24 -3.28
CA ALA A 152 0.59 7.84 -2.67
C ALA A 152 0.42 7.31 -1.24
N LEU A 153 -0.16 8.12 -0.36
CA LEU A 153 -0.43 7.75 1.04
C LEU A 153 -1.82 8.24 1.43
N ALA A 154 -2.66 7.33 1.94
CA ALA A 154 -3.88 7.65 2.66
C ALA A 154 -3.62 7.46 4.16
N GLN A 155 -3.88 8.50 4.95
CA GLN A 155 -3.69 8.48 6.40
C GLN A 155 -5.03 8.68 7.11
N SER A 156 -5.24 7.99 8.23
CA SER A 156 -6.44 8.14 9.07
C SER A 156 -6.04 8.51 10.49
N PHE A 157 -6.82 9.41 11.09
CA PHE A 157 -6.75 9.78 12.51
C PHE A 157 -7.94 9.24 13.32
N ALA A 158 -8.62 8.21 12.82
CA ALA A 158 -9.84 7.70 13.44
C ALA A 158 -9.58 6.71 14.58
N LYS A 159 -8.33 6.29 14.80
CA LYS A 159 -7.97 5.24 15.78
C LYS A 159 -6.81 5.64 16.71
N ASN A 160 -5.81 6.32 16.15
CA ASN A 160 -4.63 6.77 16.87
C ASN A 160 -4.81 8.15 17.53
#